data_AF-A0A3Q3GM92-F1
#
_entry.id   AF-A0A3Q3GM92-F1
#
_cell.length_a   1.000
_cell.length_b   1.000
_cell.length_c   1.000
_cell.angle_alpha   90.00
_cell.angle_beta   90.00
_cell.angle_gamma   90.00
#
_symmetry.space_group_name_H-M   'P 1'
#
loop_
_entity.id
_entity.type
_entity.pdbx_description
1 polymer ?
#
loop_
_entity_poly.entity_id
_entity_poly.type
_entity_poly.pdbx_seq_one_letter_code
_entity_poly.pdbx_strand_id
1 'polypeptide(L)' 'MARTKQTTHKYTGGKAPRKQITTKAAGKSAPATGGVKKPHCYRPGTMTLREIHFYQKSTELLI' A
#
# COMPACT_ATOMS: atom_id res chain seq x y z
N MET A 1 37.29 1.66 26.90
CA MET A 1 37.26 1.44 25.44
C MET A 1 36.60 0.11 25.16
N ALA A 2 35.31 0.11 24.79
CA ALA A 2 34.56 -1.11 24.51
C ALA A 2 34.49 -1.31 22.99
N ARG A 3 34.97 -2.45 22.52
CA ARG A 3 35.04 -2.84 21.11
C ARG A 3 33.63 -2.96 20.51
N THR A 4 33.28 -2.05 19.60
CA THR A 4 32.13 -2.17 18.70
C THR A 4 32.35 -3.37 17.77
N LYS A 5 31.57 -4.43 17.94
CA LYS A 5 31.59 -5.56 17.01
C LYS A 5 30.84 -5.15 15.74
N GLN A 6 31.53 -5.28 14.62
CA GLN A 6 31.02 -5.05 13.27
C GLN A 6 29.88 -6.04 12.96
N THR A 7 28.77 -5.53 12.45
CA THR A 7 27.61 -6.31 12.00
C THR A 7 27.98 -7.15 10.79
N THR A 8 27.79 -8.47 10.86
CA THR A 8 27.81 -9.32 9.65
C THR A 8 26.39 -9.43 9.11
N HIS A 9 26.00 -8.50 8.24
CA HIS A 9 24.82 -8.70 7.42
C HIS A 9 25.09 -9.86 6.45
N LYS A 10 24.42 -10.99 6.67
CA LYS A 10 24.37 -12.11 5.73
C LYS A 10 23.51 -11.67 4.54
N TYR A 11 24.12 -11.27 3.43
CA TYR A 11 23.38 -11.20 2.17
C TYR A 11 23.12 -12.64 1.73
N THR A 12 21.85 -13.06 1.74
CA THR A 12 21.46 -14.29 1.06
C THR A 12 21.80 -14.12 -0.42
N GLY A 13 22.72 -14.94 -0.92
CA GLY A 13 23.09 -14.99 -2.34
C GLY A 13 21.84 -14.97 -3.20
N GLY A 14 21.83 -14.09 -4.20
CA GLY A 14 20.67 -13.78 -5.02
C GLY A 14 20.01 -15.04 -5.56
N LYS A 15 18.68 -15.09 -5.46
CA LYS A 15 17.87 -16.12 -6.12
C LYS A 15 18.27 -16.20 -7.59
N ALA A 16 18.73 -17.36 -8.04
CA ALA A 16 18.87 -17.65 -9.46
C ALA A 16 17.49 -17.49 -10.14
N PRO A 17 17.40 -16.89 -11.34
CA PRO A 17 16.14 -16.75 -12.04
C PRO A 17 15.64 -18.13 -12.50
N ARG A 18 14.81 -18.76 -11.68
CA ARG A 18 14.06 -19.95 -12.09
C ARG A 18 12.94 -19.48 -13.02
N LYS A 19 13.05 -19.78 -14.31
CA LYS A 19 11.94 -19.63 -15.26
C LYS A 19 10.69 -20.27 -14.68
N GLN A 20 9.62 -19.48 -14.51
CA GLN A 20 8.31 -19.96 -14.10
C GLN A 20 7.30 -19.51 -15.16
N ILE A 21 6.95 -20.42 -16.07
CA ILE A 21 5.87 -20.23 -17.03
C ILE A 21 4.59 -20.64 -16.30
N THR A 22 3.87 -19.67 -15.75
CA THR A 22 2.43 -19.68 -15.46
C THR A 22 2.08 -18.38 -14.73
N THR A 23 1.60 -17.38 -15.47
CA THR A 23 1.01 -16.17 -14.89
C THR A 23 -0.38 -16.49 -14.38
N LYS A 24 -0.50 -16.94 -13.13
CA LYS A 24 -1.75 -16.81 -12.39
C LYS A 24 -1.86 -15.33 -12.01
N ALA A 25 -2.80 -14.60 -12.59
CA ALA A 25 -3.08 -13.23 -12.19
C ALA A 25 -3.61 -13.24 -10.75
N ALA A 26 -2.72 -13.08 -9.78
CA ALA A 26 -3.07 -12.76 -8.42
C ALA A 26 -3.52 -11.30 -8.43
N GLY A 27 -4.83 -11.08 -8.58
CA GLY A 27 -5.44 -9.80 -8.24
C GLY A 27 -5.03 -9.44 -6.82
N LYS A 28 -4.70 -8.16 -6.58
CA LYS A 28 -4.32 -7.68 -5.25
C LYS A 28 -5.52 -7.84 -4.31
N SER A 29 -5.62 -8.98 -3.62
CA SER A 29 -6.56 -9.14 -2.51
C SER A 29 -5.95 -9.96 -1.39
N ALA A 30 -5.99 -9.33 -0.21
CA ALA A 30 -5.61 -9.77 1.13
C ALA A 30 -4.11 -10.10 1.38
N PRO A 31 -3.44 -9.43 2.34
CA PRO A 31 -2.16 -9.90 2.85
C PRO A 31 -2.38 -11.25 3.56
N ALA A 32 -1.57 -12.25 3.20
CA ALA A 32 -1.52 -13.52 3.92
C ALA A 32 -1.02 -13.26 5.35
N THR A 33 -1.93 -13.43 6.31
CA THR A 33 -1.69 -13.52 7.77
C THR A 33 -0.88 -12.36 8.38
N GLY A 34 -1.54 -11.21 8.49
CA GLY A 34 -1.13 -10.07 9.30
C GLY A 34 -2.16 -8.96 9.11
N GLY A 35 -2.73 -8.43 10.20
CA GLY A 35 -3.95 -7.60 10.21
C GLY A 35 -4.10 -6.63 9.03
N VAL A 36 -5.31 -6.57 8.47
CA VAL A 36 -5.67 -5.68 7.35
C VAL A 36 -5.24 -4.26 7.71
N LYS A 37 -4.32 -3.68 6.91
CA LYS A 37 -3.95 -2.27 7.03
C LYS A 37 -5.25 -1.47 7.02
N LYS A 38 -5.48 -0.66 8.07
CA LYS A 38 -6.66 0.18 8.16
C LYS A 38 -6.87 0.90 6.82
N PRO A 39 -8.08 0.86 6.25
CA PRO A 39 -8.36 1.60 5.02
C PRO A 39 -7.99 3.06 5.25
N HIS A 40 -7.45 3.70 4.21
CA HIS A 40 -7.08 5.09 4.30
C HIS A 40 -8.35 5.92 4.53
N CYS A 41 -8.47 6.48 5.73
CA CYS A 41 -9.56 7.39 6.07
C CYS A 41 -9.08 8.83 5.87
N TYR A 42 -9.88 9.63 5.18
CA TYR A 42 -9.62 11.06 5.06
C TYR A 42 -9.86 11.76 6.41
N ARG A 43 -9.20 12.90 6.62
CA ARG A 43 -9.40 13.70 7.84
C ARG A 43 -10.83 14.27 7.84
N PRO A 44 -11.45 14.45 9.01
CA PRO A 44 -12.73 15.15 9.10
C PRO A 44 -12.62 16.52 8.40
N GLY A 45 -13.65 16.87 7.63
CA GLY A 45 -13.69 18.09 6.82
C GLY A 45 -13.02 17.99 5.43
N THR A 46 -12.13 17.01 5.19
CA THR A 46 -11.51 16.85 3.86
C THR A 46 -12.52 16.40 2.80
N MET A 47 -13.40 15.46 3.15
CA MET A 47 -14.48 15.03 2.24
C MET A 47 -15.52 16.13 2.04
N THR A 48 -15.84 16.88 3.09
CA THR A 48 -16.76 18.02 3.02
C THR A 48 -16.30 19.07 2.01
N LEU A 49 -15.03 19.49 2.06
CA LEU A 49 -14.49 20.44 1.08
C LEU A 49 -14.49 19.86 -0.34
N ARG A 50 -14.12 18.59 -0.49
CA ARG A 50 -14.11 17.89 -1.78
C ARG A 50 -15.51 17.82 -2.40
N GLU A 51 -16.52 17.51 -1.60
CA GLU A 51 -17.94 17.44 -2.01
C GLU A 51 -18.45 18.83 -2.40
N ILE A 52 -18.20 19.87 -1.58
CA ILE A 52 -18.58 21.25 -1.90
C ILE A 52 -17.96 21.67 -3.25
N HIS A 53 -16.65 21.44 -3.45
CA HIS A 53 -15.99 21.78 -4.70
C HIS A 53 -16.51 20.98 -5.91
N PHE A 54 -16.91 19.72 -5.70
CA PHE A 54 -17.47 18.86 -6.75
C PHE A 54 -18.84 19.39 -7.20
N TYR A 55 -19.76 19.65 -6.26
CA TYR A 55 -21.12 20.11 -6.57
C TYR A 55 -21.19 21.58 -7.01
N GLN A 56 -20.22 22.40 -6.63
CA GLN A 56 -20.10 23.75 -7.18
C GLN A 56 -19.67 23.77 -8.66
N LYS A 57 -19.04 22.69 -9.14
CA LYS A 57 -18.54 22.58 -10.52
C LYS A 57 -19.44 21.74 -11.41
N SER A 58 -20.20 20.80 -10.84
CA SER A 58 -21.18 20.00 -11.58
C SER A 58 -22.56 20.66 -11.60
N THR A 59 -23.39 20.27 -12.57
CA THR A 59 -24.78 20.70 -12.69
C THR A 59 -25.75 19.53 -12.42
N GLU A 60 -25.27 18.51 -11.71
CA GLU A 60 -26.06 17.34 -11.37
C GLU A 60 -27.14 17.73 -10.35
N LEU A 61 -28.38 17.27 -10.56
CA LEU A 61 -29.48 17.56 -9.65
C LEU A 61 -29.31 16.76 -8.35
N LEU A 62 -29.39 17.44 -7.21
CA LEU A 62 -29.22 16.87 -5.87
C LEU A 62 -30.58 16.68 -5.19
N ILE A 63 -31.20 15.51 -5.37
CA ILE A 63 -32.51 15.12 -4.81
C ILE A 63 -32.46 13.67 -4.34
#